data_AF-A0A3B9LHU9-F1
#
_entry.id   AF-A0A3B9LHU9-F1
#
_cell.length_a   1.000
_cell.length_b   1.000
_cell.length_c   1.000
_cell.angle_alpha   90.00
_cell.angle_beta   90.00
_cell.angle_gamma   90.00
#
_symmetry.space_group_name_H-M   'P 1'
#
loop_
_entity.id
_entity.type
_entity.pdbx_description
1 polymer ?
#
loop_
_entity_poly.entity_id
_entity_poly.type
_entity_poly.pdbx_seq_one_letter_code
_entity_poly.pdbx_strand_id
1 'polypeptide(L)' 'MNPRNFFAELKRRNVYKVAIAYAIVGWLVMQIAATVVPALHLSDAITSAVVLLTLLGFPIALILAWAFELTPEGI' A
#
# COMPACT_ATOMS: atom_id res chain seq x y z
N MET A 1 22.49 2.47 -16.58
CA MET A 1 21.23 3.02 -16.02
C MET A 1 21.59 3.85 -14.80
N ASN A 2 21.39 5.17 -14.87
CA ASN A 2 21.81 6.09 -13.80
C ASN A 2 20.68 6.16 -12.75
N PRO A 3 20.89 5.79 -11.47
CA PRO A 3 19.83 5.73 -10.46
C PRO A 3 19.09 7.06 -10.25
N ARG A 4 19.71 8.19 -10.63
CA ARG A 4 19.08 9.51 -10.61
C ARG A 4 17.88 9.66 -11.56
N ASN A 5 17.84 8.95 -12.70
CA ASN A 5 16.68 9.01 -13.61
C ASN A 5 15.49 8.23 -13.06
N PHE A 6 15.71 7.07 -12.43
CA PHE A 6 14.62 6.23 -11.90
C PHE A 6 13.82 6.95 -10.80
N PHE A 7 14.51 7.63 -9.87
CA PHE A 7 13.87 8.46 -8.83
C PHE A 7 13.25 9.75 -9.38
N ALA A 8 13.80 10.32 -10.46
CA ALA A 8 13.21 11.48 -11.13
C ALA A 8 11.93 11.11 -11.91
N GLU A 9 11.89 9.93 -12.55
CA GLU A 9 10.69 9.37 -13.18
C GLU A 9 9.59 9.07 -12.14
N LEU A 10 9.94 8.46 -11.00
CA LEU A 10 9.02 8.20 -9.88
C LEU A 10 8.41 9.48 -9.30
N LYS A 11 9.20 10.56 -9.20
CA LYS A 11 8.75 11.87 -8.72
C LYS A 11 7.86 12.61 -9.74
N ARG A 12 8.07 12.40 -11.05
CA ARG A 12 7.24 13.00 -12.13
C ARG A 12 5.87 12.32 -12.28
N ARG A 13 5.70 11.09 -11.78
CA ARG A 13 4.54 10.21 -12.03
C ARG A 13 3.58 10.03 -10.85
N ASN A 14 3.67 10.86 -9.80
CA ASN A 14 2.78 10.82 -8.64
C ASN A 14 2.70 9.49 -7.85
N VAL A 15 3.62 8.54 -8.03
CA VAL A 15 3.63 7.24 -7.32
C VAL A 15 3.67 7.42 -5.78
N TYR A 16 4.27 8.53 -5.32
CA TYR A 16 4.27 8.90 -3.90
C TYR A 16 2.85 9.08 -3.34
N LYS A 17 1.88 9.56 -4.14
CA LYS A 17 0.48 9.70 -3.70
C LYS A 17 -0.15 8.34 -3.44
N VAL A 18 0.13 7.36 -4.29
CA VAL A 18 -0.34 5.98 -4.10
C VAL A 18 0.30 5.36 -2.87
N ALA A 19 1.61 5.57 -2.66
CA ALA A 19 2.28 5.09 -1.46
C ALA A 19 1.65 5.66 -0.18
N ILE A 20 1.34 6.97 -0.16
CA ILE A 20 0.69 7.63 0.98
C ILE A 20 -0.74 7.12 1.15
N ALA A 21 -1.53 7.06 0.08
CA ALA A 21 -2.91 6.55 0.13
C ALA A 21 -2.94 5.11 0.64
N TYR A 22 -2.03 4.26 0.16
CA TYR A 22 -1.89 2.89 0.63
C TYR A 22 -1.51 2.84 2.11
N ALA A 23 -0.56 3.67 2.56
CA ALA A 23 -0.18 3.72 3.96
C ALA A 23 -1.36 4.09 4.87
N ILE A 24 -2.18 5.07 4.45
CA ILE A 24 -3.38 5.49 5.20
C ILE A 24 -4.42 4.36 5.24
N VAL A 25 -4.73 3.77 4.08
CA VAL A 25 -5.74 2.70 3.98
C VAL A 25 -5.27 1.44 4.73
N GLY A 26 -4.04 1.02 4.51
CA GLY A 26 -3.43 -0.12 5.19
C GLY A 26 -3.38 0.07 6.71
N TRP A 27 -3.03 1.28 7.16
CA TRP A 27 -3.09 1.62 8.58
C TRP A 27 -4.51 1.54 9.14
N LEU A 28 -5.52 2.08 8.44
CA LEU A 28 -6.92 1.98 8.86
C LEU A 28 -7.40 0.52 8.93
N VAL A 29 -7.03 -0.31 7.96
CA VAL A 29 -7.36 -1.74 7.95
C VAL A 29 -6.74 -2.44 9.17
N MET A 30 -5.47 -2.15 9.48
CA MET A 30 -4.80 -2.70 10.67
C MET A 30 -5.47 -2.23 11.98
N GLN A 31 -5.86 -0.96 12.07
CA GLN A 31 -6.58 -0.42 13.23
C GLN A 31 -7.95 -1.09 13.45
N ILE A 32 -8.70 -1.28 12.37
CA ILE A 32 -10.00 -1.97 12.40
C ILE A 32 -9.78 -3.42 12.85
N ALA A 33 -8.81 -4.14 12.27
CA ALA A 33 -8.52 -5.51 12.66
C ALA A 33 -8.11 -5.62 14.12
N ALA A 34 -7.23 -4.74 14.61
CA ALA A 34 -6.81 -4.68 16.00
C ALA A 34 -7.97 -4.41 16.98
N THR A 35 -9.07 -3.81 16.52
CA THR A 35 -10.26 -3.54 17.33
C THR A 35 -11.29 -4.66 17.23
N VAL A 36 -11.59 -5.10 16.00
CA VAL A 36 -12.67 -6.06 15.71
C VAL A 36 -12.28 -7.49 16.08
N VAL A 37 -11.03 -7.91 15.83
CA VAL A 37 -10.58 -9.28 16.12
C VAL A 37 -10.72 -9.58 17.62
N PRO A 38 -10.22 -8.74 18.56
CA PRO A 38 -10.44 -8.98 19.98
C PRO A 38 -11.91 -8.83 20.39
N ALA A 39 -12.64 -7.86 19.84
CA ALA A 39 -14.05 -7.65 20.17
C ALA A 39 -14.94 -8.86 19.85
N LEU A 40 -14.57 -9.62 18.81
CA LEU A 40 -15.24 -10.85 18.41
C LEU A 40 -14.63 -12.12 19.03
N HIS A 41 -13.64 -11.99 19.92
CA HIS A 41 -12.90 -13.12 20.52
C HIS A 41 -12.29 -14.06 19.48
N LEU A 42 -11.83 -13.50 18.36
CA LEU A 42 -11.15 -14.23 17.31
C LEU A 42 -9.67 -14.45 17.64
N SER A 43 -9.02 -15.36 16.91
CA SER A 43 -7.59 -15.65 17.08
C SER A 43 -6.70 -14.48 16.66
N ASP A 44 -5.67 -14.18 17.45
CA ASP A 44 -4.65 -13.15 17.16
C ASP A 44 -3.84 -13.44 15.90
N ALA A 45 -3.84 -14.70 15.43
CA ALA A 45 -3.26 -15.06 14.14
C ALA A 45 -3.92 -14.30 12.98
N ILE A 46 -5.19 -13.92 13.12
CA ILE A 46 -5.91 -13.12 12.11
C ILE A 46 -5.33 -11.71 12.04
N THR A 47 -5.11 -11.05 13.17
CA THR A 47 -4.46 -9.72 13.20
C THR A 47 -3.08 -9.79 12.56
N SER A 48 -2.30 -10.82 12.87
CA SER A 48 -0.97 -11.05 12.27
C SER A 48 -1.05 -11.27 10.76
N ALA A 49 -2.02 -12.05 10.28
CA ALA A 49 -2.25 -12.27 8.86
C ALA A 49 -2.65 -10.98 8.13
N VAL A 50 -3.52 -10.15 8.74
CA VAL A 50 -3.91 -8.85 8.18
C VAL A 50 -2.70 -7.92 8.02
N VAL A 51 -1.84 -7.83 9.04
CA VAL A 51 -0.60 -7.06 8.97
C VAL A 51 0.30 -7.60 7.85
N LEU A 52 0.51 -8.91 7.79
CA LEU A 52 1.37 -9.53 6.77
C LEU A 52 0.84 -9.26 5.35
N LEU A 53 -0.47 -9.44 5.12
CA LEU A 53 -1.10 -9.18 3.82
C LEU A 53 -1.02 -7.70 3.43
N THR A 54 -1.16 -6.79 4.39
CA THR A 54 -1.01 -5.33 4.16
C THR A 54 0.43 -5.00 3.76
N LEU A 55 1.42 -5.61 4.41
CA LEU A 55 2.83 -5.42 4.06
C LEU A 55 3.20 -6.02 2.70
N LEU A 56 2.66 -7.20 2.36
CA LEU A 56 2.89 -7.84 1.06
C LEU A 56 2.14 -7.16 -0.08
N GLY A 57 0.97 -6.59 0.20
CA GLY A 57 0.19 -5.84 -0.78
C GLY A 57 0.82 -4.50 -1.15
N PHE A 58 1.62 -3.90 -0.26
CA PHE A 58 2.30 -2.64 -0.52
C PHE A 58 3.27 -2.67 -1.72
N PRO A 59 4.26 -3.57 -1.82
CA PRO A 59 5.14 -3.65 -2.98
C PRO A 59 4.36 -3.96 -4.26
N ILE A 60 3.31 -4.78 -4.19
CA ILE A 60 2.43 -5.05 -5.34
C ILE A 60 1.74 -3.76 -5.80
N ALA A 61 1.16 -2.99 -4.87
CA ALA A 61 0.51 -1.72 -5.17
C ALA A 61 1.48 -0.70 -5.79
N LEU A 62 2.73 -0.65 -5.31
CA LEU A 62 3.76 0.21 -5.91
C LEU A 62 4.16 -0.22 -7.32
N ILE A 63 4.33 -1.54 -7.54
CA ILE A 63 4.64 -2.08 -8.87
C ILE A 63 3.49 -1.79 -9.84
N LEU A 64 2.23 -1.99 -9.41
CA LEU A 64 1.06 -1.70 -10.24
C LEU A 64 0.94 -0.20 -10.53
N ALA A 65 1.11 0.67 -9.53
CA ALA A 65 1.08 2.12 -9.73
C ALA A 65 2.18 2.62 -10.66
N TRP A 66 3.33 1.94 -10.67
CA TRP A 66 4.44 2.23 -11.58
C TRP A 66 4.17 1.69 -12.99
N ALA A 67 3.73 0.44 -13.10
CA ALA A 67 3.55 -0.28 -14.36
C ALA A 67 2.36 0.24 -15.17
N PHE A 68 1.30 0.70 -14.51
CA PHE A 68 0.07 1.10 -15.20
C PHE A 68 -0.03 2.59 -15.55
N GLU A 69 0.92 3.45 -15.18
CA GLU A 69 0.89 4.90 -15.48
C GLU A 69 -0.38 5.70 -15.07
N LEU A 70 -1.48 5.08 -14.63
CA LEU A 70 -2.81 5.65 -14.35
C LEU A 70 -2.79 6.66 -13.16
N THR A 71 -2.64 8.00 -13.23
CA THR A 71 -3.24 9.16 -13.95
C THR A 71 -4.61 9.67 -13.46
N PRO A 72 -4.81 11.00 -13.43
CA PRO A 72 -6.08 11.59 -13.88
C PRO A 72 -6.22 11.66 -15.42
N GLU A 73 -5.14 11.83 -16.20
CA GLU A 73 -5.15 11.93 -17.68
C GLU A 73 -4.30 10.86 -18.45
N GLY A 74 -4.53 9.56 -18.31
CA GLY A 74 -3.75 8.54 -19.02
C GLY A 74 -4.52 7.29 -19.37
N ILE A 75 -5.68 7.52 -19.98
CA ILE A 75 -5.88 7.14 -21.39
C ILE A 75 -5.53 8.37 -22.23
#